data_AF-A0A0M2DQN8-F1
#
_entry.id   AF-A0A0M2DQN8-F1
#
_cell.length_a   1.000
_cell.length_b   1.000
_cell.length_c   1.000
_cell.angle_alpha   90.00
_cell.angle_beta   90.00
_cell.angle_gamma   90.00
#
_symmetry.space_group_name_H-M   'P 1'
#
loop_
_entity.id
_entity.type
_entity.pdbx_description
1 polymer ?
#
loop_
_entity_poly.entity_id
_entity_poly.type
_entity_poly.pdbx_seq_one_letter_code
_entity_poly.pdbx_strand_id
1 'polypeptide(L)' 'MKALDKLETILQHNQGANPADFDYGFNLTYGQKHTSAEPLFSLMRRILDEGTRQRMAEASCNPGQSL' A
#
# COMPACT_ATOMS: atom_id res chain seq x y z
N MET A 1 16.77 -10.01 4.76
CA MET A 1 16.29 -9.33 3.54
C MET A 1 14.79 -9.57 3.36
N LYS A 2 13.93 -8.88 4.11
CA LYS A 2 12.46 -8.99 3.95
C LYS A 2 11.78 -7.63 3.75
N ALA A 3 12.49 -6.53 4.01
CA ALA A 3 11.92 -5.19 3.88
C ALA A 3 11.52 -4.90 2.43
N LEU A 4 12.39 -5.24 1.46
CA LEU A 4 12.14 -4.99 0.05
C LEU A 4 10.92 -5.77 -0.46
N ASP A 5 10.79 -7.06 -0.17
CA ASP A 5 9.61 -7.86 -0.55
C ASP A 5 8.30 -7.24 -0.05
N LYS A 6 8.31 -6.68 1.18
CA LYS A 6 7.13 -6.03 1.75
C LYS A 6 6.84 -4.69 1.08
N LEU A 7 7.86 -3.90 0.80
CA LEU A 7 7.72 -2.64 0.04
C LEU A 7 7.21 -2.92 -1.38
N GLU A 8 7.74 -3.94 -2.05
CA GLU A 8 7.30 -4.37 -3.38
C GLU A 8 5.82 -4.80 -3.36
N THR A 9 5.39 -5.58 -2.36
CA THR A 9 3.97 -5.95 -2.23
C THR A 9 3.08 -4.71 -2.12
N ILE A 10 3.45 -3.74 -1.28
CA ILE A 10 2.67 -2.50 -1.11
C ILE A 10 2.66 -1.70 -2.42
N LEU A 11 3.80 -1.62 -3.13
CA LEU A 11 3.90 -0.95 -4.42
C LEU A 11 2.99 -1.61 -5.46
N GLN A 12 3.00 -2.94 -5.56
CA GLN A 12 2.14 -3.71 -6.46
C GLN A 12 0.66 -3.48 -6.14
N HIS A 13 0.26 -3.48 -4.87
CA HIS A 13 -1.11 -3.14 -4.48
C HIS A 13 -1.45 -1.69 -4.88
N ASN A 14 -0.55 -0.72 -4.68
CA ASN A 14 -0.79 0.67 -5.05
C ASN A 14 -0.88 0.90 -6.57
N GLN A 15 -0.33 0.02 -7.41
CA GLN A 15 -0.30 0.21 -8.88
C GLN A 15 -1.16 -0.83 -9.64
N GLY A 16 -1.61 -1.87 -8.97
CA GLY A 16 -2.38 -2.97 -9.58
C GLY A 16 -3.83 -2.63 -9.85
N ALA A 17 -4.40 -3.36 -10.81
CA ALA A 17 -5.85 -3.45 -11.01
C ALA A 17 -6.43 -4.41 -9.95
N ASN A 18 -6.68 -3.87 -8.76
CA ASN A 18 -7.22 -4.67 -7.67
C ASN A 18 -8.75 -4.79 -7.77
N PRO A 19 -9.34 -5.83 -7.16
CA PRO A 19 -10.80 -5.93 -7.02
C PRO A 19 -11.43 -4.70 -6.38
N ALA A 20 -12.72 -4.47 -6.65
CA ALA A 20 -13.47 -3.32 -6.13
C ALA A 20 -13.57 -3.31 -4.59
N ASP A 21 -13.53 -4.49 -3.96
CA ASP A 21 -13.58 -4.71 -2.51
C ASP A 21 -12.19 -4.81 -1.86
N PHE A 22 -11.12 -4.48 -2.59
CA PHE A 22 -9.75 -4.55 -2.07
C PHE A 22 -9.51 -3.61 -0.89
N ASP A 23 -9.06 -4.15 0.24
CA ASP A 23 -8.72 -3.39 1.43
C ASP A 23 -7.30 -2.82 1.36
N TYR A 24 -7.15 -1.60 0.86
CA TYR A 24 -5.88 -0.87 0.89
C TYR A 24 -5.39 -0.57 2.32
N GLY A 25 -6.28 -0.53 3.32
CA GLY A 25 -5.92 -0.27 4.72
C GLY A 25 -4.95 -1.31 5.28
N PHE A 26 -5.01 -2.54 4.78
CA PHE A 26 -4.05 -3.60 5.09
C PHE A 26 -2.59 -3.16 4.91
N ASN A 27 -2.29 -2.44 3.82
CA ASN A 27 -0.93 -2.01 3.49
C ASN A 27 -0.30 -1.18 4.62
N LEU A 28 -1.08 -0.33 5.30
CA LEU A 28 -0.60 0.59 6.32
C LEU A 28 -0.05 -0.10 7.58
N THR A 29 -0.34 -1.39 7.78
CA THR A 29 0.20 -2.18 8.90
C THR A 29 1.09 -3.33 8.43
N TYR A 30 0.93 -3.77 7.19
CA TYR A 30 1.69 -4.86 6.62
C TYR A 30 3.19 -4.58 6.62
N GLY A 31 3.98 -5.52 7.13
CA GLY A 31 5.44 -5.47 7.06
C GLY A 31 6.12 -4.34 7.84
N GLN A 32 5.41 -3.61 8.73
CA GLN A 32 5.97 -2.47 9.48
C GLN A 32 7.29 -2.82 10.19
N LYS A 33 7.34 -3.91 10.95
CA LYS A 33 8.56 -4.35 11.67
C LYS A 33 9.80 -4.44 10.76
N HIS A 34 9.64 -4.81 9.50
CA HIS A 34 10.74 -4.94 8.55
C HIS A 34 11.06 -3.63 7.84
N THR A 35 10.02 -2.85 7.53
CA THR A 35 10.14 -1.61 6.75
C THR A 35 10.51 -0.40 7.60
N SER A 36 10.37 -0.48 8.92
CA SER A 36 10.82 0.54 9.88
C SER A 36 12.22 0.28 10.46
N ALA A 37 12.87 -0.83 10.08
CA ALA A 37 14.13 -1.25 10.70
C ALA A 37 15.32 -0.36 10.31
N GLU A 38 15.34 0.17 9.09
CA GLU A 38 16.41 1.02 8.58
C GLU A 38 15.86 2.35 8.06
N PRO A 39 16.63 3.45 8.13
CA PRO A 39 16.18 4.77 7.67
C PRO A 39 15.72 4.79 6.21
N LEU A 40 16.44 4.10 5.32
CA LEU A 40 16.09 4.03 3.89
C LEU A 40 14.74 3.33 3.66
N PHE A 41 14.52 2.19 4.30
CA PHE A 41 13.24 1.47 4.18
C PHE A 41 12.11 2.28 4.79
N SER A 42 12.36 2.99 5.89
CA SER A 42 11.37 3.86 6.52
C SER A 42 10.97 5.02 5.61
N LEU A 43 11.91 5.58 4.86
CA LEU A 43 11.63 6.63 3.88
C LEU A 43 10.79 6.09 2.72
N MET A 44 11.20 4.98 2.11
CA MET A 44 10.43 4.33 1.04
C MET A 44 9.03 3.96 1.51
N ARG A 45 8.93 3.45 2.74
CA ARG A 45 7.67 3.06 3.37
C ARG A 45 6.68 4.23 3.45
N ARG A 46 7.13 5.42 3.85
CA ARG A 46 6.26 6.61 3.94
C ARG A 46 5.68 6.99 2.58
N ILE A 47 6.49 6.96 1.53
CA ILE A 47 6.06 7.25 0.15
C ILE A 47 4.96 6.26 -0.27
N LEU A 48 5.14 4.97 0.05
CA LEU A 48 4.14 3.94 -0.26
C LEU A 48 2.87 4.04 0.60
N ASP A 49 2.97 4.46 1.86
CA ASP A 49 1.81 4.72 2.72
C ASP A 49 0.99 5.92 2.18
N GLU A 50 1.65 6.95 1.64
CA GLU A 50 0.96 8.07 0.97
C GLU A 50 0.20 7.60 -0.28
N GLY A 51 0.85 6.81 -1.14
CA GLY A 51 0.18 6.20 -2.30
C GLY A 51 -0.99 5.31 -1.90
N THR A 52 -0.88 4.57 -0.79
CA THR A 52 -1.97 3.75 -0.25
C THR A 52 -3.17 4.63 0.12
N ARG A 53 -2.94 5.76 0.81
CA ARG A 53 -4.00 6.68 1.22
C ARG A 53 -4.69 7.34 0.04
N GLN A 54 -3.97 7.64 -1.04
CA GLN A 54 -4.55 8.14 -2.28
C GLN A 54 -5.53 7.11 -2.88
N ARG A 55 -5.12 5.85 -2.98
CA ARG A 55 -5.99 4.76 -3.48
C ARG A 55 -7.22 4.54 -2.59
N MET A 56 -7.08 4.67 -1.27
CA MET A 56 -8.24 4.63 -0.36
C MET A 56 -9.24 5.76 -0.65
N ALA A 57 -8.74 6.97 -0.90
CA ALA A 57 -9.59 8.12 -1.23
C ALA A 57 -10.27 7.94 -2.60
N GLU A 58 -9.56 7.42 -3.60
CA GLU A 58 -10.12 7.08 -4.91
C GLU A 58 -11.21 6.00 -4.82
N ALA A 59 -10.94 4.92 -4.07
CA ALA A 59 -11.90 3.83 -3.88
C ALA A 59 -13.17 4.28 -3.15
N SER A 60 -13.03 5.18 -2.17
CA SER A 60 -14.18 5.75 -1.44
C SER A 60 -14.96 6.80 -2.24
N CYS A 61 -14.33 7.47 -3.21
CA CYS A 61 -14.99 8.39 -4.14
C CYS A 61 -15.62 7.71 -5.37
N ASN A 62 -15.31 6.44 -5.65
CA ASN A 62 -15.77 5.75 -6.85
C ASN A 62 -16.52 4.42 -6.53
N PRO A 63 -17.72 4.49 -5.93
CA PRO A 63 -18.49 3.30 -5.54
C PRO A 63 -19.07 2.49 -6.72
N GLY A 64 -18.81 2.88 -7.98
CA GLY A 64 -19.58 2.47 -9.16
C GLY A 64 -18.93 1.47 -10.13
N GLN A 65 -17.79 0.85 -9.81
CA GLN A 65 -17.22 -0.23 -10.63
C GLN A 65 -17.59 -1.62 -10.07
N SER A 66 -18.88 -1.90 -9.95
CA SER A 66 -19.40 -3.26 -10.08
C SER A 66 -20.04 -3.35 -11.47
N LEU A 67 -19.40 -4.11 -12.36
CA LEU A 67 -20.03 -4.63 -13.56
C LEU A 67 -20.87 -5.86 -13.20
#